data_AF-A0A2T4AJN3-F1
#
_entry.id   AF-A0A2T4AJN3-F1
#
_cell.length_a   1.000
_cell.length_b   1.000
_cell.length_c   1.000
_cell.angle_alpha   90.00
_cell.angle_beta   90.00
_cell.angle_gamma   90.00
#
_symmetry.space_group_name_H-M   'P 1'
#
loop_
_entity.id
_entity.type
_entity.pdbx_description
1 polymer ?
#
loop_
_entity_poly.entity_id
_entity_poly.type
_entity_poly.pdbx_seq_one_letter_code
_entity_poly.pdbx_strand_id
1 'polypeptide(L)'
;MPEEGFNYGGTDTAFYNGKYFAGVQDVVVVTVNYRIHVFGFPGAPGQPANLGLRYQHVGVEWVRDNIAAFGGNPEKITIFGQSVGGEAVDFWAYAYKQDPIVNGIVAHSGNAFSPPLTFS
;
A
#
# COMPACT_ATOMS: atom_id res chain seq x y z
N MET A 1 -10.82 -2.60 17.18
CA MET A 1 -9.64 -3.24 16.56
C MET A 1 -9.45 -2.62 15.19
N PRO A 2 -8.24 -2.21 14.77
CA PRO A 2 -8.00 -1.52 13.49
C PRO A 2 -8.17 -2.41 12.23
N GLU A 3 -8.85 -3.55 12.35
CA GLU A 3 -8.78 -4.66 11.40
C GLU A 3 -10.04 -4.83 10.52
N GLU A 4 -11.09 -4.03 10.76
CA GLU A 4 -12.41 -4.24 10.14
C GLU A 4 -12.47 -3.97 8.61
N GLY A 5 -11.41 -3.42 8.01
CA GLY A 5 -11.35 -3.11 6.58
C GLY A 5 -10.56 -4.10 5.70
N PHE A 6 -9.53 -4.75 6.23
CA PHE A 6 -8.54 -5.49 5.43
C PHE A 6 -8.94 -6.95 5.17
N ASN A 7 -10.20 -7.21 4.84
CA ASN A 7 -10.75 -8.57 4.79
C ASN A 7 -10.67 -9.23 3.41
N TYR A 8 -10.65 -8.43 2.35
CA TYR A 8 -10.64 -8.88 0.96
C TYR A 8 -9.94 -7.85 0.07
N GLY A 9 -9.57 -8.28 -1.14
CA GLY A 9 -8.90 -7.45 -2.12
C GLY A 9 -7.91 -8.27 -2.93
N GLY A 10 -7.55 -7.76 -4.11
CA GLY A 10 -6.58 -8.39 -5.00
C GLY A 10 -6.23 -7.45 -6.13
N THR A 11 -5.02 -7.60 -6.66
CA THR A 11 -4.56 -6.75 -7.76
C THR A 11 -5.05 -7.22 -9.13
N ASP A 12 -5.45 -8.49 -9.26
CA ASP A 12 -5.91 -9.10 -10.50
C ASP A 12 -7.40 -8.80 -10.74
N THR A 13 -7.70 -7.54 -11.03
CA THR A 13 -9.05 -7.07 -11.36
C THR A 13 -8.99 -5.97 -12.41
N ALA A 14 -10.04 -5.86 -13.23
CA ALA A 14 -10.14 -4.85 -14.28
C ALA A 14 -10.04 -3.42 -13.72
N PHE A 15 -10.46 -3.20 -12.46
CA PHE A 15 -10.37 -1.90 -11.79
C PHE A 15 -8.94 -1.42 -11.57
N TYR A 16 -7.97 -2.33 -11.43
CA TYR A 16 -6.55 -2.00 -11.18
C TYR A 16 -5.66 -2.31 -12.39
N ASN A 17 -6.25 -2.51 -13.58
CA ASN A 17 -5.50 -2.69 -14.80
C ASN A 17 -4.85 -1.37 -15.24
N GLY A 18 -3.54 -1.25 -14.99
CA GLY A 18 -2.75 -0.07 -15.30
C GLY A 18 -2.52 0.21 -16.78
N LYS A 19 -2.90 -0.69 -17.71
CA LYS A 19 -2.58 -0.60 -19.14
C LYS A 19 -3.03 0.72 -19.77
N TYR A 20 -4.26 1.14 -19.48
CA TYR A 20 -4.79 2.37 -20.08
C TYR A 20 -4.10 3.61 -19.53
N PHE A 21 -3.84 3.64 -18.22
CA PHE A 21 -3.17 4.77 -17.57
C PHE A 21 -1.72 4.91 -18.07
N ALA A 22 -0.96 3.82 -18.07
CA ALA A 22 0.39 3.78 -18.64
C ALA A 22 0.43 4.01 -20.16
N GLY A 23 -0.69 3.78 -20.87
CA GLY A 23 -0.79 4.03 -22.32
C GLY A 23 -0.99 5.50 -22.69
N VAL A 24 -1.45 6.33 -21.75
CA VAL A 24 -1.71 7.77 -21.99
C VAL A 24 -0.84 8.69 -21.13
N GLN A 25 -0.17 8.14 -20.11
CA GLN A 25 0.78 8.84 -19.26
C GLN A 25 2.14 8.15 -19.36
N ASP A 26 3.22 8.92 -19.28
CA ASP A 26 4.59 8.41 -19.26
C ASP A 26 4.96 7.90 -17.85
N VAL A 27 4.38 6.77 -17.47
CA VAL A 27 4.51 6.17 -16.13
C VAL A 27 4.58 4.64 -16.19
N VAL A 28 5.28 4.06 -15.22
CA VAL A 28 5.22 2.61 -14.95
C VAL A 28 4.21 2.37 -13.84
N VAL A 29 3.25 1.47 -14.07
CA VAL A 29 2.25 1.08 -13.06
C VAL A 29 2.60 -0.30 -12.51
N VAL A 30 2.77 -0.38 -11.19
CA VAL A 30 2.99 -1.64 -10.47
C VAL A 30 1.86 -1.86 -9.48
N THR A 31 1.30 -3.06 -9.46
CA THR A 31 0.34 -3.49 -8.45
C THR A 31 0.94 -4.61 -7.61
N VAL A 32 0.79 -4.51 -6.28
CA VAL A 32 1.43 -5.43 -5.33
C VAL A 32 0.36 -6.08 -4.46
N ASN A 33 0.35 -7.41 -4.41
CA ASN A 33 -0.45 -8.14 -3.44
C ASN A 33 0.26 -8.14 -2.07
N TYR A 34 -0.51 -7.95 -1.01
CA TYR A 34 -0.05 -8.07 0.37
C TYR A 34 -1.03 -8.93 1.15
N ARG A 35 -0.61 -9.44 2.31
CA ARG A 35 -1.45 -10.32 3.13
C ARG A 35 -2.58 -9.52 3.78
N ILE A 36 -3.76 -10.11 3.78
CA ILE A 36 -5.02 -9.56 4.32
C ILE A 36 -5.64 -10.54 5.33
N HIS A 37 -6.68 -10.10 6.03
CA HIS A 37 -7.38 -10.85 7.08
C HIS A 37 -6.39 -11.37 8.14
N VAL A 38 -6.69 -12.49 8.80
CA VAL A 38 -5.82 -13.16 9.80
C VAL A 38 -4.38 -13.40 9.32
N PHE A 39 -4.14 -13.50 8.01
CA PHE A 39 -2.79 -13.71 7.48
C PHE A 39 -1.94 -12.43 7.44
N GLY A 40 -2.58 -11.27 7.41
CA GLY A 40 -1.93 -9.95 7.45
C GLY A 40 -2.07 -9.25 8.81
N PHE A 41 -3.13 -9.56 9.55
CA PHE A 41 -3.53 -8.91 10.79
C PHE A 41 -4.08 -9.99 11.74
N PRO A 42 -3.20 -10.81 12.35
CA PRO A 42 -3.63 -11.96 13.16
C PRO A 42 -4.16 -11.59 14.56
N GLY A 43 -3.97 -10.35 15.04
CA GLY A 43 -4.37 -9.91 16.39
C GLY A 43 -3.76 -10.70 17.57
N ALA A 44 -2.83 -11.62 17.33
CA ALA A 44 -2.34 -12.56 18.33
C ALA A 44 -1.30 -11.91 19.28
N PRO A 45 -1.46 -12.03 20.62
CA PRO A 45 -0.50 -11.52 21.58
C PRO A 45 0.91 -12.07 21.35
N GLY A 46 1.91 -11.20 21.41
CA GLY A 46 3.32 -11.57 21.23
C GLY A 46 3.73 -11.87 19.78
N GLN A 47 2.82 -11.77 18.81
CA GLN A 47 3.15 -11.89 17.39
C GLN A 47 3.35 -10.50 16.75
N PRO A 48 4.13 -10.39 15.67
CA PRO A 48 4.29 -9.13 14.96
C PRO A 48 2.94 -8.61 14.42
N ALA A 49 2.57 -7.39 14.81
CA ALA A 49 1.38 -6.72 14.29
C ALA A 49 1.62 -6.12 12.90
N ASN A 50 0.52 -5.86 12.18
CA ASN A 50 0.50 -5.16 10.90
C ASN A 50 1.35 -5.83 9.81
N LEU A 51 1.41 -7.16 9.78
CA LEU A 51 2.16 -7.89 8.76
C LEU A 51 1.77 -7.44 7.36
N GLY A 52 0.47 -7.31 7.08
CA GLY A 52 -0.04 -6.83 5.79
C GLY A 52 0.60 -5.51 5.35
N LEU A 53 0.65 -4.51 6.23
CA LEU A 53 1.30 -3.22 5.95
C LEU A 53 2.82 -3.34 5.77
N ARG A 54 3.48 -4.22 6.53
CA ARG A 54 4.92 -4.49 6.35
C ARG A 54 5.20 -5.16 5.00
N TYR A 55 4.33 -6.05 4.53
CA TYR A 55 4.46 -6.65 3.20
C TYR A 55 4.33 -5.61 2.08
N GLN A 56 3.50 -4.57 2.25
CA GLN A 56 3.48 -3.45 1.31
C GLN A 56 4.83 -2.75 1.24
N HIS A 57 5.49 -2.55 2.39
CA HIS A 57 6.82 -1.92 2.43
C HIS A 57 7.85 -2.72 1.65
N VAL A 58 7.93 -4.04 1.89
CA VAL A 58 8.82 -4.93 1.14
C VAL A 58 8.52 -4.89 -0.37
N GLY A 59 7.24 -4.81 -0.74
CA GLY A 59 6.84 -4.65 -2.14
C GLY A 59 7.35 -3.36 -2.77
N VAL A 60 7.30 -2.25 -2.03
CA VAL A 60 7.80 -0.94 -2.48
C VAL A 60 9.33 -0.90 -2.50
N GLU A 61 10.02 -1.55 -1.56
CA GLU A 61 11.48 -1.74 -1.63
C GLU A 61 11.87 -2.50 -2.89
N TRP A 62 11.15 -3.58 -3.22
CA TRP A 62 11.36 -4.30 -4.47
C TRP A 62 11.16 -3.39 -5.68
N VAL A 63 10.12 -2.55 -5.70
CA VAL A 63 9.92 -1.57 -6.77
C VAL A 63 11.11 -0.61 -6.85
N ARG A 64 11.52 0.01 -5.75
CA ARG A 64 12.70 0.90 -5.72
C ARG A 64 13.93 0.23 -6.32
N ASP A 65 14.19 -1.01 -5.94
CA ASP A 65 15.44 -1.69 -6.32
C ASP A 65 15.42 -2.21 -7.77
N ASN A 66 14.23 -2.35 -8.38
CA ASN A 66 14.08 -3.02 -9.69
C ASN A 66 13.46 -2.16 -10.78
N ILE A 67 12.74 -1.08 -10.46
CA ILE A 67 11.88 -0.37 -11.44
C ILE A 67 12.67 0.26 -12.59
N ALA A 68 13.96 0.56 -12.39
CA ALA A 68 14.86 1.04 -13.44
C ALA A 68 14.95 0.06 -14.62
N ALA A 69 14.91 -1.25 -14.37
CA ALA A 69 14.94 -2.28 -15.42
C ALA A 69 13.65 -2.30 -16.26
N PHE A 70 12.57 -1.71 -15.76
CA PHE A 70 11.28 -1.58 -16.44
C PHE A 70 11.06 -0.19 -17.05
N GLY A 71 12.08 0.67 -17.05
CA GLY A 71 12.02 2.04 -17.57
C GLY A 71 11.45 3.08 -16.60
N GLY A 72 11.22 2.72 -15.34
CA GLY A 72 10.81 3.68 -14.31
C GLY A 72 11.99 4.36 -13.63
N ASN A 73 11.71 5.39 -12.82
CA ASN A 73 12.72 6.09 -12.02
C ASN A 73 12.54 5.74 -10.53
N PRO A 74 13.54 5.10 -9.88
CA PRO A 74 13.44 4.71 -8.47
C PRO A 74 13.38 5.88 -7.48
N GLU A 75 13.74 7.10 -7.91
CA GLU A 75 13.63 8.33 -7.11
C GLU A 75 12.28 9.06 -7.30
N LYS A 76 11.36 8.49 -8.09
CA LYS A 76 10.04 9.07 -8.39
C LYS A 76 8.93 8.05 -8.17
N ILE A 77 8.80 7.57 -6.94
CA ILE A 77 7.80 6.57 -6.57
C ILE A 77 6.61 7.25 -5.91
N THR A 78 5.42 7.06 -6.47
CA THR A 78 4.15 7.49 -5.87
C THR A 78 3.30 6.27 -5.57
N ILE A 79 2.79 6.16 -4.35
CA ILE A 79 1.84 5.11 -3.96
C ILE A 79 0.40 5.63 -3.98
N PHE A 80 -0.51 4.79 -4.45
CA PHE A 80 -1.94 5.09 -4.57
C PHE A 80 -2.76 3.97 -3.94
N GLY A 81 -3.83 4.34 -3.24
CA GLY A 81 -4.76 3.38 -2.65
C GLY A 81 -6.18 3.92 -2.54
N GLN A 82 -7.17 3.02 -2.56
CA GLN A 82 -8.59 3.35 -2.43
C GLN A 82 -9.24 2.61 -1.25
N SER A 83 -10.17 3.27 -0.54
CA SER A 83 -10.82 2.75 0.66
C SER A 83 -9.76 2.32 1.69
N VAL A 84 -9.75 1.06 2.11
CA VAL A 84 -8.76 0.50 3.03
C VAL A 84 -7.34 0.50 2.45
N GLY A 85 -7.21 0.49 1.12
CA GLY A 85 -5.94 0.78 0.45
C GLY A 85 -5.53 2.25 0.59
N GLY A 86 -6.50 3.17 0.62
CA GLY A 86 -6.29 4.59 0.90
C GLY A 86 -5.77 4.81 2.32
N GLU A 87 -6.39 4.15 3.30
CA GLU A 87 -5.91 4.11 4.69
C GLU A 87 -4.49 3.55 4.77
N ALA A 88 -4.22 2.45 4.06
CA ALA A 88 -2.91 1.81 4.02
C ALA A 88 -1.82 2.73 3.51
N VAL A 89 -2.03 3.41 2.37
CA VAL A 89 -1.03 4.34 1.82
C VAL A 89 -0.91 5.62 2.66
N ASP A 90 -1.96 6.02 3.39
CA ASP A 90 -1.89 7.18 4.30
C ASP A 90 -1.04 6.88 5.55
N PHE A 91 -1.03 5.63 6.06
CA PHE A 91 -0.12 5.24 7.14
C PHE A 91 1.37 5.46 6.81
N TRP A 92 1.75 5.44 5.53
CA TRP A 92 3.13 5.70 5.11
C TRP A 92 3.59 7.12 5.44
N ALA A 93 2.68 8.09 5.45
CA ALA A 93 2.99 9.46 5.85
C ALA A 93 3.46 9.54 7.31
N TYR A 94 3.19 8.51 8.11
CA TYR A 94 3.56 8.44 9.53
C TYR A 94 4.68 7.44 9.81
N ALA A 95 4.70 6.29 9.12
CA ALA A 95 5.57 5.17 9.43
C ALA A 95 7.02 5.34 8.96
N TYR A 96 7.27 6.05 7.85
CA TYR A 96 8.59 6.08 7.18
C TYR A 96 9.14 7.50 7.00
N LYS A 97 8.89 8.41 7.96
CA LYS A 97 9.29 9.82 7.84
C LYS A 97 10.81 10.02 7.81
N GLN A 98 11.55 9.16 8.48
CA GLN A 98 13.01 9.29 8.64
C GLN A 98 13.78 8.76 7.44
N ASP A 99 13.19 7.85 6.66
CA ASP A 99 13.80 7.24 5.47
C ASP A 99 12.71 6.98 4.41
N PRO A 100 12.22 8.03 3.73
CA PRO A 100 11.12 7.89 2.80
C PRO A 100 11.58 7.30 1.46
N ILE A 101 11.02 6.15 1.09
CA ILE A 101 11.18 5.55 -0.25
C ILE A 101 10.23 6.19 -1.27
N VAL A 102 9.08 6.69 -0.81
CA VAL A 102 8.02 7.23 -1.67
C VAL A 102 8.04 8.76 -1.64
N ASN A 103 7.83 9.38 -2.79
CA ASN A 103 7.80 10.82 -2.99
C ASN A 103 6.37 11.39 -3.03
N GLY A 104 5.37 10.54 -3.20
CA GLY A 104 3.97 10.93 -3.28
C GLY A 104 3.05 9.86 -2.70
N ILE A 105 1.96 10.32 -2.08
CA ILE A 105 0.88 9.48 -1.54
C ILE A 105 -0.44 10.02 -2.08
N VAL A 106 -1.26 9.14 -2.66
CA VAL A 106 -2.62 9.46 -3.10
C VAL A 106 -3.58 8.51 -2.39
N ALA A 107 -4.22 9.02 -1.34
CA ALA A 107 -5.19 8.30 -0.52
C ALA A 107 -6.63 8.65 -0.95
N HIS A 108 -7.32 7.71 -1.60
CA HIS A 108 -8.67 7.93 -2.12
C HIS A 108 -9.74 7.29 -1.21
N SER A 109 -10.59 8.12 -0.62
CA SER A 109 -11.73 7.67 0.21
C SER A 109 -11.35 6.75 1.37
N GLY A 110 -10.20 7.01 1.99
CA GLY A 110 -9.71 6.37 3.22
C GLY A 110 -8.45 7.09 3.71
N ASN A 111 -8.27 7.22 5.02
CA ASN A 111 -7.10 7.84 5.64
C ASN A 111 -6.80 7.18 7.00
N ALA A 112 -5.64 7.48 7.59
CA ALA A 112 -5.17 6.88 8.84
C ALA A 112 -6.08 7.14 10.06
N PHE A 113 -7.05 8.05 9.94
CA PHE A 113 -8.05 8.36 10.98
C PHE A 113 -9.43 7.78 10.69
N SER A 114 -9.60 6.99 9.62
CA SER A 114 -10.84 6.25 9.36
C SER A 114 -11.22 5.34 10.56
N PRO A 115 -12.50 5.21 10.91
CA PRO A 115 -12.94 4.32 11.99
C PRO A 115 -12.71 2.81 11.71
N PRO A 116 -12.68 1.93 12.74
CA PRO A 116 -13.09 2.20 14.12
C PRO A 116 -11.89 2.26 15.06
N LEU A 117 -11.46 3.48 15.38
CA LEU A 117 -10.60 3.73 16.53
C LEU A 117 -11.42 3.48 17.81
N THR A 118 -11.63 2.22 18.19
CA THR A 118 -11.95 1.88 19.58
C THR A 118 -10.65 1.90 20.38
N PHE A 119 -10.40 3.02 21.07
CA PHE A 119 -9.55 3.02 22.25
C PHE A 119 -10.31 2.26 23.35
N SER A 120 -9.82 1.06 23.69
CA SER A 120 -10.09 0.49 25.02
C SER A 120 -9.05 1.00 26.00
#